data_AF-A0A1F4QK18-F1
#
_entry.id   AF-A0A1F4QK18-F1
#
_cell.length_a   1.000
_cell.length_b   1.000
_cell.length_c   1.000
_cell.angle_alpha   90.00
_cell.angle_beta   90.00
_cell.angle_gamma   90.00
#
_symmetry.space_group_name_H-M   'P 1'
#
loop_
_entity.id
_entity.type
_entity.pdbx_description
1 polymer ?
#
loop_
_entity_poly.entity_id
_entity_poly.type
_entity_poly.pdbx_seq_one_letter_code
_entity_poly.pdbx_strand_id
1 'polypeptide(L)'
;MIHSRRSRTALAVAVLVSFAVLSAGCGLFSRSKDKPPEVSQPAPPPAPVATPAPPPPPRRPAGARIADEESLKRLVQGKTTKAEVRDLFGIPQEIVIAPGLETFIYSRDQTSGLLSRTTERVEMLTVRFDTQGVLKDFEYRYSGK
;
A
#
# COMPACT_ATOMS: atom_id res chain seq x y z
N MET A 1 34.33 39.06 -1.81
CA MET A 1 34.64 37.62 -1.75
C MET A 1 33.51 36.87 -2.45
N ILE A 2 33.75 36.39 -3.67
CA ILE A 2 32.77 35.63 -4.47
C ILE A 2 33.33 34.21 -4.59
N HIS A 3 32.57 33.26 -4.05
CA HIS A 3 32.93 31.85 -3.92
C HIS A 3 32.90 31.10 -5.27
N SER A 4 34.02 30.39 -5.55
CA SER A 4 34.17 29.02 -6.10
C SER A 4 33.07 28.46 -7.03
N ARG A 5 33.36 28.20 -8.32
CA ARG A 5 34.01 27.00 -8.93
C ARG A 5 33.11 25.75 -9.09
N ARG A 6 32.98 25.34 -10.36
CA ARG A 6 32.80 23.97 -10.94
C ARG A 6 31.52 23.21 -10.53
N SER A 7 30.75 22.68 -11.47
CA SER A 7 31.18 21.51 -12.25
C SER A 7 30.41 21.40 -13.57
N ARG A 8 31.16 21.32 -14.68
CA ARG A 8 30.70 20.79 -15.95
C ARG A 8 30.93 19.28 -15.91
N THR A 9 29.87 18.49 -15.94
CA THR A 9 29.99 17.03 -16.12
C THR A 9 29.38 16.69 -17.46
N ALA A 10 30.27 16.61 -18.45
CA ALA A 10 29.97 16.16 -19.80
C ALA A 10 29.87 14.62 -19.83
N LEU A 11 28.76 14.14 -20.40
CA LEU A 11 28.62 13.07 -21.38
C LEU A 11 29.78 12.05 -21.52
N ALA A 12 29.49 10.76 -21.27
CA ALA A 12 30.20 9.66 -21.91
C ALA A 12 29.29 8.42 -22.03
N VAL A 13 29.05 8.03 -23.29
CA VAL A 13 28.33 6.84 -23.78
C VAL A 13 29.34 5.73 -24.02
N ALA A 14 29.08 4.49 -23.60
CA ALA A 14 29.73 3.24 -24.05
C ALA A 14 29.18 2.04 -23.25
N VAL A 15 28.95 0.81 -23.72
CA VAL A 15 29.09 0.11 -25.00
C VAL A 15 28.32 -1.22 -24.82
N LEU A 16 27.55 -1.63 -25.85
CA LEU A 16 26.93 -2.96 -26.02
C LEU A 16 28.00 -4.05 -26.29
N VAL A 17 27.60 -5.33 -26.19
CA VAL A 17 28.17 -6.52 -26.88
C VAL A 17 28.89 -7.58 -25.99
N SER A 18 28.17 -8.70 -25.82
CA SER A 18 28.60 -10.11 -25.86
C SER A 18 29.59 -10.69 -24.85
N PHE A 19 29.17 -11.74 -24.13
CA PHE A 19 29.95 -12.98 -24.04
C PHE A 19 29.03 -14.21 -24.08
N ALA A 20 29.28 -15.04 -25.09
CA ALA A 20 28.64 -16.30 -25.38
C ALA A 20 29.39 -17.47 -24.72
N VAL A 21 28.63 -18.46 -24.25
CA VAL A 21 28.82 -19.93 -24.36
C VAL A 21 30.24 -20.50 -24.28
N LEU A 22 30.45 -21.44 -23.33
CA LEU A 22 31.01 -22.81 -23.50
C LEU A 22 31.78 -23.25 -22.24
N SER A 23 31.31 -24.30 -21.57
CA SER A 23 32.22 -25.36 -21.13
C SER A 23 31.51 -26.70 -21.25
N ALA A 24 32.09 -27.53 -22.12
CA ALA A 24 31.69 -28.90 -22.42
C ALA A 24 32.26 -29.85 -21.37
N GLY A 25 31.56 -30.97 -21.15
CA GLY A 25 32.09 -32.14 -20.44
C GLY A 25 31.50 -33.41 -21.03
N CYS A 26 32.27 -34.07 -21.89
CA CYS A 26 32.00 -35.35 -22.56
C CYS A 26 32.07 -36.54 -21.59
N GLY A 27 31.27 -37.58 -21.85
CA GLY A 27 31.41 -38.90 -21.20
C GLY A 27 30.49 -39.94 -21.81
N LEU A 28 30.97 -40.61 -22.87
CA LEU A 28 30.35 -41.77 -23.54
C LEU A 28 30.53 -43.05 -22.71
N PHE A 29 29.47 -43.80 -22.39
CA PHE A 29 29.55 -45.26 -22.21
C PHE A 29 28.23 -45.98 -22.59
N SER A 30 28.36 -46.82 -23.62
CA SER A 30 27.73 -48.12 -23.89
C SER A 30 26.41 -48.56 -23.23
N ARG A 31 25.41 -48.75 -24.11
CA ARG A 31 24.73 -50.04 -24.39
C ARG A 31 24.34 -50.91 -23.19
N SER A 32 23.04 -51.05 -22.91
CA SER A 32 22.33 -52.35 -22.91
C SER A 32 20.85 -52.17 -22.60
N LYS A 33 20.03 -53.02 -23.23
CA LYS A 33 18.65 -53.33 -22.89
C LYS A 33 18.52 -53.62 -21.39
N ASP A 34 17.48 -53.11 -20.76
CA ASP A 34 16.38 -53.88 -20.16
C ASP A 34 15.40 -52.94 -19.42
N LYS A 35 14.11 -53.16 -19.65
CA LYS A 35 12.99 -52.53 -18.92
C LYS A 35 12.83 -53.29 -17.60
N PRO A 36 12.77 -52.64 -16.42
CA PRO A 36 11.48 -52.49 -15.70
C PRO A 36 11.47 -51.28 -14.71
N PRO A 37 10.46 -51.16 -13.84
CA PRO A 37 9.07 -50.81 -14.04
C PRO A 37 8.83 -49.30 -13.74
N GLU A 38 7.58 -48.89 -13.94
CA GLU A 38 7.00 -47.57 -13.63
C GLU A 38 7.40 -47.05 -12.23
N VAL A 39 8.13 -45.93 -12.18
CA VAL A 39 8.32 -45.13 -10.97
C VAL A 39 7.77 -43.74 -11.29
N SER A 40 6.65 -43.40 -10.66
CA SER A 40 6.01 -42.09 -10.72
C SER A 40 7.01 -41.01 -10.31
N GLN A 41 7.45 -40.22 -11.27
CA GLN A 41 8.22 -39.01 -11.01
C GLN A 41 7.21 -37.92 -10.58
N PRO A 42 7.35 -37.29 -9.39
CA PRO A 42 6.52 -36.16 -9.02
C PRO A 42 6.76 -35.03 -10.03
N ALA A 43 5.67 -34.46 -10.55
CA ALA A 43 5.74 -33.31 -11.44
C ALA A 43 6.51 -32.14 -10.79
N PRO A 44 7.26 -31.34 -11.56
CA PRO A 44 7.89 -30.13 -11.03
C PRO A 44 6.80 -29.23 -10.40
N PRO A 45 7.08 -28.56 -9.27
CA PRO A 45 6.12 -27.65 -8.68
C PRO A 45 5.79 -26.55 -9.70
N PRO A 46 4.51 -26.19 -9.87
CA PRO A 46 4.14 -25.10 -10.75
C PRO A 46 4.83 -23.82 -10.28
N ALA A 47 5.41 -23.07 -11.23
CA ALA A 47 5.95 -21.75 -10.95
C ALA A 47 4.88 -20.89 -10.25
N PRO A 48 5.25 -20.04 -9.27
CA PRO A 48 4.29 -19.14 -8.65
C PRO A 48 3.69 -18.24 -9.73
N VAL A 49 2.41 -18.46 -10.00
CA VAL A 49 1.61 -17.59 -10.87
C VAL A 49 1.62 -16.22 -10.22
N ALA A 50 2.09 -15.21 -10.94
CA ALA A 50 2.06 -13.83 -10.47
C ALA A 50 0.59 -13.46 -10.19
N THR A 51 0.22 -13.45 -8.92
CA THR A 51 -1.12 -13.04 -8.49
C THR A 51 -1.29 -11.58 -8.90
N PRO A 52 -2.34 -11.24 -9.69
CA PRO A 52 -2.66 -9.85 -9.96
C PRO A 52 -2.87 -9.12 -8.64
N ALA A 53 -2.26 -7.93 -8.49
CA ALA A 53 -2.55 -7.08 -7.35
C ALA A 53 -4.08 -6.85 -7.29
N PRO A 54 -4.71 -6.97 -6.10
CA PRO A 54 -6.14 -6.74 -5.98
C PRO A 54 -6.48 -5.33 -6.48
N PRO A 55 -7.61 -5.15 -7.19
CA PRO A 55 -8.05 -3.83 -7.63
C PRO A 55 -8.22 -2.92 -6.40
N PRO A 56 -7.88 -1.63 -6.52
CA PRO A 56 -8.03 -0.69 -5.41
C PRO A 56 -9.50 -0.69 -4.95
N PRO A 57 -9.75 -0.65 -3.63
CA PRO A 57 -11.11 -0.72 -3.10
C PRO A 57 -11.98 0.40 -3.71
N PRO A 58 -13.26 0.10 -4.00
CA PRO A 58 -14.18 1.08 -4.57
C PRO A 58 -14.28 2.30 -3.65
N ARG A 59 -13.97 3.48 -4.20
CA ARG A 59 -14.07 4.76 -3.50
C ARG A 59 -15.54 5.03 -3.20
N ARG A 60 -15.96 4.84 -1.95
CA ARG A 60 -17.27 5.27 -1.47
C ARG A 60 -17.42 6.78 -1.73
N PRO A 61 -18.62 7.26 -2.08
CA PRO A 61 -18.83 8.65 -2.48
C PRO A 61 -18.28 9.62 -1.42
N ALA A 62 -17.42 10.53 -1.90
CA ALA A 62 -16.89 11.64 -1.13
C ALA A 62 -18.04 12.55 -0.68
N GLY A 63 -18.48 12.37 0.56
CA GLY A 63 -19.58 13.15 1.15
C GLY A 63 -19.46 13.35 2.66
N ALA A 64 -18.42 12.82 3.30
CA ALA A 64 -18.19 13.11 4.70
C ALA A 64 -17.52 14.49 4.81
N ARG A 65 -18.25 15.46 5.39
CA ARG A 65 -17.64 16.64 6.03
C ARG A 65 -16.79 16.10 7.19
N ILE A 66 -15.58 15.61 6.90
CA ILE A 66 -14.79 14.84 7.88
C ILE A 66 -14.32 15.70 9.04
N ALA A 67 -14.22 17.01 8.85
CA ALA A 67 -13.61 17.88 9.84
C ALA A 67 -14.17 19.29 9.75
N ASP A 68 -15.47 19.41 10.01
CA ASP A 68 -15.94 20.70 10.51
C ASP A 68 -15.28 20.94 11.88
N GLU A 69 -14.66 22.12 12.06
CA GLU A 69 -13.85 22.43 13.23
C GLU A 69 -14.69 22.34 14.52
N GLU A 70 -15.98 22.68 14.45
CA GLU A 70 -16.90 22.54 15.57
C GLU A 70 -17.14 21.07 15.94
N SER A 71 -17.18 20.18 14.96
CA SER A 71 -17.36 18.74 15.19
C SER A 71 -16.11 18.13 15.84
N LEU A 72 -14.90 18.56 15.44
CA LEU A 72 -13.66 18.15 16.08
C LEU A 72 -13.58 18.62 17.55
N LYS A 73 -14.06 19.84 17.84
CA LYS A 73 -14.09 20.38 19.23
C LYS A 73 -15.02 19.60 20.16
N ARG A 74 -15.98 18.84 19.61
CA ARG A 74 -16.89 17.98 20.39
C ARG A 74 -16.26 16.64 20.79
N LEU A 75 -15.10 16.28 20.24
CA LEU A 75 -14.37 15.08 20.62
C LEU A 75 -13.64 15.31 21.95
N VAL A 76 -14.16 14.69 23.02
CA VAL A 76 -13.61 14.79 24.37
C VAL A 76 -13.11 13.41 24.81
N GLN A 77 -11.79 13.31 25.00
CA GLN A 77 -11.15 12.08 25.48
C GLN A 77 -11.76 11.62 26.81
N GLY A 78 -11.98 10.31 26.94
CA GLY A 78 -12.60 9.68 28.11
C GLY A 78 -14.10 9.92 28.25
N LYS A 79 -14.74 10.67 27.34
CA LYS A 79 -16.19 10.91 27.36
C LYS A 79 -16.87 10.47 26.08
N THR A 80 -16.31 10.85 24.93
CA THR A 80 -16.96 10.62 23.65
C THR A 80 -17.01 9.14 23.33
N THR A 81 -18.17 8.64 22.90
CA THR A 81 -18.38 7.22 22.58
C THR A 81 -18.27 6.94 21.08
N LYS A 82 -18.09 5.66 20.70
CA LYS A 82 -18.14 5.23 19.29
C LYS A 82 -19.41 5.67 18.57
N ALA A 83 -20.56 5.65 19.25
CA ALA A 83 -21.84 6.05 18.67
C ALA A 83 -21.82 7.54 18.33
N GLU A 84 -21.42 8.38 19.28
CA GLU A 84 -21.33 9.83 19.09
C GLU A 84 -20.37 10.21 17.97
N VAL A 85 -19.22 9.52 17.85
CA VAL A 85 -18.29 9.76 16.73
C VAL A 85 -18.95 9.43 15.39
N ARG A 86 -19.75 8.35 15.33
CA ARG A 86 -20.48 8.00 14.11
C ARG A 86 -21.63 8.95 13.82
N ASP A 87 -22.24 9.54 14.84
CA ASP A 87 -23.27 10.58 14.66
C ASP A 87 -22.66 11.88 14.13
N LEU A 88 -21.45 12.24 14.60
CA LEU A 88 -20.74 13.45 14.16
C LEU A 88 -20.15 13.30 12.75
N PHE A 89 -19.49 12.18 12.45
CA PHE A 89 -18.66 12.03 11.24
C PHE A 89 -19.20 10.99 10.26
N GLY A 90 -20.27 10.28 10.62
CA GLY A 90 -20.86 9.21 9.82
C GLY A 90 -20.12 7.88 9.94
N ILE A 91 -20.30 7.04 8.91
CA ILE A 91 -19.69 5.70 8.86
C ILE A 91 -18.21 5.82 8.49
N PRO A 92 -17.28 5.24 9.28
CA PRO A 92 -15.86 5.27 8.95
C PRO A 92 -15.56 4.51 7.65
N GLN A 93 -14.55 5.00 6.92
CA GLN A 93 -14.07 4.35 5.71
C GLN A 93 -13.37 3.04 6.04
N GLU A 94 -12.60 3.02 7.13
CA GLU A 94 -11.87 1.86 7.61
C GLU A 94 -11.96 1.75 9.14
N ILE A 95 -12.07 0.52 9.62
CA ILE A 95 -12.06 0.18 11.05
C ILE A 95 -10.92 -0.80 11.27
N VAL A 96 -9.96 -0.43 12.11
CA VAL A 96 -8.81 -1.27 12.48
C VAL A 96 -8.99 -1.74 13.91
N ILE A 97 -8.99 -3.06 14.12
CA ILE A 97 -9.13 -3.66 15.44
C ILE A 97 -7.77 -4.21 15.86
N ALA A 98 -7.26 -3.73 16.99
CA ALA A 98 -6.03 -4.19 17.61
C ALA A 98 -6.34 -4.64 19.05
N PRO A 99 -5.44 -5.43 19.70
CA PRO A 99 -5.62 -5.82 21.08
C PRO A 99 -5.81 -4.60 21.99
N GLY A 100 -6.98 -4.49 22.61
CA GLY A 100 -7.31 -3.40 23.53
C GLY A 100 -7.62 -2.05 22.87
N LEU A 101 -7.71 -1.98 21.54
CA LEU A 101 -7.91 -0.72 20.83
C LEU A 101 -8.69 -0.90 19.52
N GLU A 102 -9.64 -0.02 19.29
CA GLU A 102 -10.40 0.05 18.03
C GLU A 102 -10.17 1.42 17.40
N THR A 103 -9.85 1.46 16.10
CA THR A 103 -9.55 2.71 15.40
C THR A 103 -10.51 2.92 14.25
N PHE A 104 -11.17 4.08 14.22
CA PHE A 104 -11.95 4.55 13.08
C PHE A 104 -11.10 5.50 12.25
N ILE A 105 -11.02 5.22 10.96
CA ILE A 105 -10.29 6.05 10.00
C ILE A 105 -11.29 6.71 9.06
N TYR A 106 -11.27 8.03 9.11
CA TYR A 106 -12.01 8.90 8.21
C TYR A 106 -11.06 9.56 7.23
N SER A 107 -11.38 9.54 5.93
CA SER A 107 -10.55 10.20 4.91
C SER A 107 -11.36 10.85 3.79
N ARG A 108 -10.96 12.07 3.41
CA ARG A 108 -11.54 12.81 2.28
C ARG A 108 -10.51 12.87 1.16
N ASP A 109 -10.89 12.30 0.03
CA ASP A 109 -10.14 12.41 -1.19
C ASP A 109 -10.73 13.54 -2.04
N GLN A 110 -9.91 14.50 -2.46
CA GLN A 110 -10.29 15.52 -3.44
C GLN A 110 -9.83 15.06 -4.81
N THR A 111 -10.76 15.04 -5.77
CA THR A 111 -10.42 14.80 -7.17
C THR A 111 -10.45 16.12 -7.92
N SER A 112 -9.33 16.47 -8.54
CA SER A 112 -9.14 17.72 -9.28
C SER A 112 -8.80 17.43 -10.74
N GLY A 113 -9.18 18.35 -11.62
CA GLY A 113 -8.83 18.33 -13.05
C GLY A 113 -9.95 17.88 -13.98
N LEU A 114 -10.20 18.68 -15.03
CA LEU A 114 -11.26 18.44 -16.03
C LEU A 114 -10.83 17.42 -17.11
N LEU A 115 -9.53 17.40 -17.45
CA LEU A 115 -8.96 16.57 -18.52
C LEU A 115 -8.02 15.46 -18.01
N SER A 116 -7.40 15.66 -16.84
CA SER A 116 -6.63 14.63 -16.13
C SER A 116 -7.11 14.60 -14.69
N ARG A 117 -7.72 13.48 -14.28
CA ARG A 117 -8.26 13.31 -12.93
C ARG A 117 -7.14 12.88 -12.00
N THR A 118 -6.70 13.79 -11.15
CA THR A 118 -5.82 13.46 -10.04
C THR A 118 -6.65 13.41 -8.77
N THR A 119 -6.56 12.30 -8.04
CA THR A 119 -7.20 12.18 -6.73
C THR A 119 -6.14 12.21 -5.65
N GLU A 120 -6.26 13.15 -4.73
CA GLU A 120 -5.36 13.32 -3.61
C GLU A 120 -6.16 13.23 -2.31
N ARG A 121 -5.60 12.57 -1.30
CA ARG A 121 -6.18 12.57 0.05
C ARG A 121 -5.87 13.91 0.71
N VAL A 122 -6.90 14.71 0.96
CA VAL A 122 -6.75 16.07 1.49
C VAL A 122 -7.00 16.15 2.98
N GLU A 123 -7.82 15.26 3.54
CA GLU A 123 -8.17 15.23 4.96
C GLU A 123 -8.12 13.80 5.49
N MET A 124 -7.62 13.63 6.71
CA MET A 124 -7.65 12.36 7.41
C MET A 124 -7.89 12.59 8.91
N LEU A 125 -8.90 11.94 9.46
CA LEU A 125 -9.19 11.90 10.89
C LEU A 125 -9.07 10.45 11.37
N THR A 126 -8.18 10.22 12.31
CA THR A 126 -7.98 8.93 12.98
C THR A 126 -8.52 9.04 14.39
N VAL A 127 -9.46 8.17 14.78
CA VAL A 127 -10.09 8.20 16.10
C VAL A 127 -9.87 6.85 16.77
N ARG A 128 -9.26 6.84 17.95
CA ARG A 128 -8.92 5.61 18.68
C ARG A 128 -9.78 5.46 19.92
N PHE A 129 -10.32 4.27 20.12
CA PHE A 129 -11.17 3.90 21.24
C PHE A 129 -10.50 2.82 22.09
N ASP A 130 -10.80 2.83 23.38
CA ASP A 130 -10.42 1.76 24.30
C ASP A 130 -11.37 0.53 24.21
N THR A 131 -11.15 -0.45 25.09
CA THR A 131 -11.98 -1.65 25.18
C THR A 131 -13.42 -1.39 25.59
N GLN A 132 -13.70 -0.24 26.21
CA GLN A 132 -15.05 0.17 26.61
C GLN A 132 -15.76 0.93 25.48
N GLY A 133 -15.07 1.20 24.36
CA GLY A 133 -15.61 1.97 23.24
C GLY A 133 -15.65 3.47 23.50
N VAL A 134 -14.80 3.95 24.42
CA VAL A 134 -14.66 5.38 24.75
C VAL A 134 -13.42 5.94 24.06
N LEU A 135 -13.54 7.19 23.60
CA LEU A 135 -12.50 7.90 22.89
C LEU A 135 -11.24 8.01 23.77
N LYS A 136 -10.15 7.42 23.29
CA LYS A 136 -8.83 7.49 23.91
C LYS A 136 -8.04 8.68 23.36
N ASP A 137 -7.95 8.77 22.04
CA ASP A 137 -7.26 9.86 21.34
C ASP A 137 -7.80 10.03 19.93
N PHE A 138 -7.44 11.14 19.29
CA PHE A 138 -7.69 11.35 17.87
C PHE A 138 -6.60 12.21 17.24
N GLU A 139 -6.41 12.04 15.94
CA GLU A 139 -5.44 12.78 15.13
C GLU A 139 -6.13 13.27 13.86
N TYR A 140 -6.08 14.59 13.64
CA TYR A 140 -6.56 15.21 12.40
C TYR A 140 -5.38 15.73 11.58
N ARG A 141 -5.37 15.39 10.29
CA ARG A 141 -4.36 15.82 9.33
C ARG A 141 -5.03 16.43 8.11
N TYR A 142 -4.60 17.63 7.75
CA TYR A 142 -4.93 18.29 6.50
C TYR A 142 -3.68 18.32 5.60
N SER A 143 -3.84 17.99 4.33
CA SER A 143 -2.75 17.95 3.34
C SER A 143 -3.02 18.82 2.11
N GLY A 144 -4.09 19.63 2.11
CA GLY A 144 -4.35 20.59 1.04
C GLY A 144 -3.36 21.77 1.08
N LYS A 145 -2.91 22.20 -0.09
CA LYS A 145 -2.08 23.39 -0.29
C LYS A 145 -2.92 24.62 -0.60
#